data_AF-N9XUN8-F1
#
_entry.id   AF-N9XUN8-F1
#
_cell.length_a   1.000
_cell.length_b   1.000
_cell.length_c   1.000
_cell.angle_alpha   90.00
_cell.angle_beta   90.00
_cell.angle_gamma   90.00
#
_symmetry.space_group_name_H-M   'P 1'
#
loop_
_entity.id
_entity.type
_entity.pdbx_description
1 polymer ?
#
loop_
_entity_poly.entity_id
_entity_poly.type
_entity_poly.pdbx_seq_one_letter_code
_entity_poly.pdbx_strand_id
1 'polypeptide(L)'
;MDEILRELFSGEEIPQKSLDRILKAEEIINNVELENQKLVQNIEKNEINISFFANDKKLGITRKSIYLDKYLLKFLNYRIKNKKDYLNVNKIEKLEKNIEDLNEEYYKVIDNIIDVFDLRMQSETYQKTIEELLEENKKLRNVVKEKQITINNLNNELKSYKIIKLR
;
A
#
# COMPACT_ATOMS: atom_id res chain seq x y z
N MET A 1 21.28 3.95 35.75
CA MET A 1 21.74 2.90 36.68
C MET A 1 20.70 2.63 37.76
N ASP A 2 20.31 3.63 38.57
CA ASP A 2 19.26 3.45 39.60
C ASP A 2 17.90 2.98 39.05
N GLU A 3 17.48 3.45 37.87
CA GLU A 3 16.23 2.98 37.25
C GLU A 3 16.29 1.53 36.77
N ILE A 4 17.38 1.13 36.11
CA ILE A 4 17.58 -0.24 35.60
C ILE A 4 17.67 -1.23 36.77
N LEU A 5 18.38 -0.87 37.84
CA LEU A 5 18.47 -1.71 39.04
C LEU A 5 17.12 -1.81 39.77
N ARG A 6 16.35 -0.72 39.83
CA ARG A 6 14.99 -0.73 40.41
C ARG A 6 14.02 -1.57 39.58
N GLU A 7 14.12 -1.52 38.26
CA GLU A 7 13.31 -2.32 37.35
C GLU A 7 13.62 -3.82 37.46
N LEU A 8 14.91 -4.18 37.49
CA LEU A 8 15.34 -5.58 37.52
C LEU A 8 15.15 -6.26 38.88
N PHE A 9 15.33 -5.53 39.98
CA PHE A 9 15.36 -6.12 41.32
C PHE A 9 14.19 -5.70 42.21
N SER A 10 13.28 -4.84 41.74
CA SER A 10 11.97 -4.57 42.38
C SER A 10 11.99 -4.35 43.91
N GLY A 11 13.03 -3.67 44.42
CA GLY A 11 13.17 -3.38 45.86
C GLY A 11 13.84 -4.47 46.69
N GLU A 12 14.39 -5.53 46.07
CA GLU A 12 15.26 -6.49 46.74
C GLU A 12 16.58 -5.85 47.17
N GLU A 13 17.05 -6.19 48.37
CA GLU A 13 18.32 -5.72 48.89
C GLU A 13 19.47 -6.49 48.21
N ILE A 14 20.20 -5.83 47.32
CA ILE A 14 21.29 -6.44 46.56
C ILE A 14 22.50 -6.61 47.50
N PRO A 15 23.04 -7.83 47.69
CA PRO A 15 24.26 -8.02 48.48
C PRO A 15 25.43 -7.20 47.92
N GLN A 16 26.20 -6.56 48.80
CA GLN A 16 27.29 -5.64 48.38
C GLN A 16 28.24 -6.24 47.35
N LYS A 17 28.65 -7.52 47.52
CA LYS A 17 29.52 -8.21 46.56
C LYS A 17 28.91 -8.35 45.17
N SER A 18 27.59 -8.52 45.09
CA SER A 18 26.85 -8.58 43.83
C SER A 18 26.74 -7.19 43.22
N LEU A 19 26.43 -6.17 44.03
CA LEU A 19 26.39 -4.78 43.59
C LEU A 19 27.73 -4.34 42.98
N ASP A 20 28.85 -4.62 43.65
CA ASP A 20 30.19 -4.29 43.15
C ASP A 20 30.50 -4.95 41.79
N ARG A 21 30.02 -6.18 41.57
CA ARG A 21 30.18 -6.89 40.29
C ARG A 21 29.30 -6.29 39.21
N ILE A 22 28.07 -5.90 39.54
CA ILE A 22 27.15 -5.25 38.61
C ILE A 22 27.73 -3.90 38.18
N LEU A 23 28.25 -3.09 39.11
CA LEU A 23 28.89 -1.81 38.80
C LEU A 23 30.08 -2.00 37.85
N LYS A 24 30.92 -3.02 38.06
CA LYS A 24 32.02 -3.35 37.15
C LYS A 24 31.54 -3.82 35.78
N ALA A 25 30.48 -4.64 35.74
CA ALA A 25 29.89 -5.07 34.48
C ALA A 25 29.35 -3.87 33.68
N GLU A 26 28.69 -2.94 34.36
CA GLU A 26 28.16 -1.70 33.77
C GLU A 26 29.27 -0.79 33.26
N GLU A 27 30.38 -0.67 33.99
CA GLU A 27 31.56 0.07 33.51
C GLU A 27 32.14 -0.54 32.23
N ILE A 28 32.23 -1.88 32.18
CA ILE A 28 32.69 -2.58 30.97
C ILE A 28 31.72 -2.35 29.81
N ILE A 29 30.40 -2.47 30.03
CA ILE A 29 29.37 -2.24 29.02
C ILE A 29 29.48 -0.82 28.46
N ASN A 30 29.54 0.20 29.34
CA ASN A 30 29.67 1.59 28.92
C ASN A 30 30.94 1.84 28.09
N ASN A 31 32.07 1.26 28.48
CA ASN A 31 33.31 1.38 27.72
C ASN A 31 33.19 0.76 26.32
N VAL A 32 32.58 -0.43 26.22
CA VAL A 32 32.34 -1.11 24.95
C VAL A 32 31.34 -0.33 24.08
N GLU A 33 30.28 0.23 24.65
CA GLU A 33 29.32 1.05 23.92
C GLU A 33 29.97 2.31 23.34
N LEU A 34 30.82 3.00 24.12
CA LEU A 34 31.58 4.15 23.64
C LEU A 34 32.55 3.79 22.51
N GLU A 35 33.17 2.60 22.57
CA GLU A 35 34.02 2.11 21.48
C GLU A 35 33.20 1.81 20.23
N ASN A 36 32.05 1.14 20.38
CA ASN A 36 31.14 0.86 19.27
C ASN A 36 30.63 2.14 18.60
N GLN A 37 30.27 3.16 19.37
CA GLN A 37 29.88 4.47 18.82
C GLN A 37 31.00 5.11 17.98
N LYS A 38 32.25 5.05 18.45
CA LYS A 38 33.40 5.53 17.68
C LYS A 38 33.59 4.73 16.40
N LEU A 39 33.41 3.41 16.44
CA LEU A 39 33.52 2.56 15.27
C LEU A 39 32.44 2.89 14.23
N VAL A 40 31.20 3.13 14.64
CA VAL A 40 30.11 3.57 13.75
C VAL A 40 30.47 4.89 13.08
N GLN A 41 30.88 5.90 13.84
CA GLN A 41 31.31 7.20 13.28
C GLN A 41 32.48 7.05 12.30
N ASN A 42 33.42 6.14 12.57
CA ASN A 42 34.53 5.87 11.67
C ASN A 42 34.08 5.18 10.38
N ILE A 43 33.11 4.27 10.45
CA ILE A 43 32.53 3.63 9.27
C ILE A 43 31.83 4.67 8.39
N GLU A 44 31.05 5.58 8.99
CA GLU A 44 30.36 6.66 8.29
C GLU A 44 31.34 7.65 7.64
N LYS A 45 32.39 8.06 8.37
CA LYS A 45 33.43 8.95 7.81
C LYS A 45 34.21 8.31 6.66
N ASN A 46 34.41 7.00 6.71
CA ASN A 46 35.09 6.24 5.67
C ASN A 46 34.16 5.79 4.54
N GLU A 47 32.97 6.38 4.44
CA GLU A 47 32.04 6.05 3.39
C GLU A 47 32.64 6.36 2.00
N ILE A 48 32.70 5.31 1.18
CA ILE A 48 33.17 5.41 -0.20
C ILE A 48 32.10 6.13 -1.03
N ASN A 49 32.45 7.34 -1.50
CA ASN A 49 31.68 8.15 -2.43
C ASN A 49 32.64 8.93 -3.37
N ILE A 50 32.12 9.66 -4.36
CA ILE A 50 32.99 10.41 -5.31
C ILE A 50 33.84 11.47 -4.59
N SER A 51 33.30 12.07 -3.53
CA SER A 51 34.00 13.05 -2.72
C SER A 51 35.19 12.45 -1.97
N PHE A 52 35.05 11.22 -1.47
CA PHE A 52 36.12 10.46 -0.82
C PHE A 52 37.32 10.34 -1.75
N PHE A 53 37.12 9.91 -3.00
CA PHE A 53 38.19 9.77 -3.98
C PHE A 53 38.80 11.11 -4.41
N ALA A 54 37.99 12.15 -4.55
CA ALA A 54 38.48 13.47 -4.95
C ALA A 54 39.27 14.19 -3.86
N ASN A 55 39.03 13.84 -2.59
CA ASN A 55 39.73 14.39 -1.44
C ASN A 55 40.98 13.55 -1.07
N ASP A 56 41.16 12.38 -1.69
CA ASP A 56 42.31 11.52 -1.43
C ASP A 56 43.57 12.08 -2.08
N LYS A 57 44.58 12.36 -1.25
CA LYS A 57 45.85 12.97 -1.68
C LYS A 57 46.67 12.05 -2.57
N LYS A 58 46.49 10.72 -2.52
CA LYS A 58 47.22 9.76 -3.36
C LYS A 58 46.66 9.70 -4.77
N LEU A 59 45.34 9.85 -4.91
CA LEU A 59 44.70 9.87 -6.23
C LEU A 59 45.04 11.16 -6.97
N GLY A 60 45.01 12.31 -6.29
CA GLY A 60 45.38 13.60 -6.89
C GLY A 60 44.44 14.09 -7.99
N ILE A 61 43.20 13.58 -8.04
CA ILE A 61 42.21 13.91 -9.08
C ILE A 61 41.09 14.76 -8.48
N THR A 62 40.70 15.84 -9.17
CA THR A 62 39.57 16.68 -8.75
C THR A 62 38.22 16.01 -9.07
N ARG A 63 37.14 16.39 -8.36
CA ARG A 63 35.78 15.92 -8.68
C ARG A 63 35.43 16.18 -10.15
N LYS A 64 35.77 17.36 -10.68
CA LYS A 64 35.49 17.73 -12.08
C LYS A 64 36.16 16.76 -13.04
N SER A 65 37.42 16.41 -12.79
CA SER A 65 38.17 15.44 -13.60
C SER A 65 37.52 14.04 -13.55
N ILE A 66 37.03 13.60 -12.38
CA ILE A 66 36.30 12.33 -12.25
C ILE A 66 35.04 12.32 -13.12
N TYR A 67 34.24 13.40 -13.10
CA TYR A 67 33.02 13.46 -13.90
C TYR A 67 33.26 13.57 -15.41
N LEU A 68 34.40 14.14 -15.82
CA LEU A 68 34.78 14.24 -17.23
C LEU A 68 35.31 12.90 -17.79
N ASP A 69 35.92 12.07 -16.95
CA ASP A 69 36.37 10.74 -17.34
C ASP A 69 35.25 9.70 -17.20
N LYS A 70 34.60 9.38 -18.32
CA LYS A 70 33.50 8.41 -18.38
C LYS A 70 33.89 7.02 -17.86
N TYR A 71 35.13 6.57 -18.08
CA TYR A 71 35.56 5.24 -17.67
C TYR A 71 35.78 5.19 -16.16
N LEU A 72 36.48 6.20 -15.62
CA LEU A 72 36.70 6.34 -14.19
C LEU A 72 35.38 6.49 -13.44
N LEU A 73 34.50 7.39 -13.90
CA LEU A 73 33.19 7.60 -13.28
C LEU A 73 32.36 6.30 -13.25
N LYS A 74 32.33 5.55 -14.37
CA LYS A 74 31.60 4.28 -14.43
C LYS A 74 32.17 3.26 -13.45
N PHE A 75 33.50 3.15 -13.35
CA PHE A 75 34.15 2.26 -12.41
C PHE A 75 33.87 2.64 -10.95
N LEU A 76 34.03 3.91 -10.58
CA LEU A 76 33.78 4.39 -9.23
C LEU A 76 32.32 4.20 -8.84
N ASN A 77 31.37 4.55 -9.71
CA ASN A 77 29.95 4.32 -9.46
C ASN A 77 29.63 2.84 -9.27
N TYR A 78 30.23 1.94 -10.06
CA TYR A 78 30.06 0.50 -9.86
C TYR A 78 30.59 0.06 -8.49
N ARG A 79 31.76 0.54 -8.07
CA ARG A 79 32.33 0.19 -6.76
C ARG A 79 31.56 0.78 -5.58
N ILE A 80 31.07 2.02 -5.71
CA ILE A 80 30.21 2.67 -4.71
C ILE A 80 28.90 1.89 -4.56
N LYS A 81 28.25 1.53 -5.68
CA LYS A 81 26.98 0.78 -5.66
C LYS A 81 27.11 -0.61 -5.05
N ASN A 82 28.23 -1.29 -5.28
CA ASN A 82 28.48 -2.65 -4.77
C ASN A 82 29.32 -2.69 -3.49
N LYS A 83 29.42 -1.56 -2.76
CA LYS A 83 30.11 -1.54 -1.47
C LYS A 83 29.34 -2.38 -0.45
N LYS A 84 30.05 -2.90 0.54
CA LYS A 84 29.43 -3.63 1.63
C LYS A 84 28.56 -2.68 2.46
N ASP A 85 27.32 -3.07 2.71
CA ASP A 85 26.35 -2.28 3.47
C ASP A 85 26.49 -2.56 4.97
N TYR A 86 27.51 -1.96 5.59
CA TYR A 86 27.85 -2.23 7.00
C TYR A 86 26.75 -1.83 8.00
N LEU A 87 25.95 -0.82 7.65
CA LEU A 87 24.89 -0.28 8.50
C LEU A 87 23.49 -0.69 8.02
N ASN A 88 23.40 -1.56 7.00
CA ASN A 88 22.14 -2.02 6.38
C ASN A 88 21.25 -0.88 5.83
N VAL A 89 21.83 0.27 5.48
CA VAL A 89 21.08 1.45 5.01
C VAL A 89 20.35 1.14 3.71
N ASN A 90 21.03 0.53 2.73
CA ASN A 90 20.40 0.18 1.45
C ASN A 90 19.32 -0.90 1.63
N LYS A 91 19.52 -1.81 2.60
CA LYS A 91 18.51 -2.82 2.92
C LYS A 91 17.27 -2.18 3.53
N ILE A 92 17.44 -1.21 4.43
CA ILE A 92 16.33 -0.46 5.04
C ILE A 92 15.57 0.32 3.97
N GLU A 93 16.25 1.11 3.14
CA GLU A 93 15.62 1.88 2.04
C GLU A 93 14.83 0.96 1.10
N LYS A 94 15.37 -0.22 0.78
CA LYS A 94 14.68 -1.20 -0.06
C LYS A 94 13.43 -1.76 0.62
N LEU A 95 13.47 -1.99 1.93
CA LEU A 95 12.31 -2.46 2.69
C LEU A 95 11.24 -1.38 2.80
N GLU A 96 11.62 -0.13 3.03
CA GLU A 96 10.71 1.02 3.03
C GLU A 96 9.99 1.16 1.70
N LYS A 97 10.74 1.10 0.59
CA LYS A 97 10.15 1.10 -0.74
C LYS A 97 9.18 -0.06 -0.96
N ASN A 98 9.55 -1.27 -0.55
CA ASN A 98 8.65 -2.41 -0.67
C ASN A 98 7.36 -2.23 0.16
N ILE A 99 7.43 -1.55 1.31
CA ILE A 99 6.25 -1.22 2.12
C ILE A 99 5.37 -0.20 1.40
N GLU A 100 5.96 0.82 0.79
CA GLU A 100 5.23 1.80 -0.02
C GLU A 100 4.51 1.12 -1.20
N ASP A 101 5.24 0.32 -1.98
CA ASP A 101 4.69 -0.44 -3.11
C ASP A 101 3.52 -1.34 -2.65
N LEU A 102 3.69 -2.03 -1.51
CA LEU A 102 2.65 -2.92 -0.95
C LEU A 102 1.42 -2.13 -0.47
N ASN A 103 1.60 -0.95 0.11
CA ASN A 103 0.50 -0.09 0.51
C ASN A 103 -0.29 0.40 -0.70
N GLU A 104 0.38 0.78 -1.79
CA GLU A 104 -0.30 1.17 -3.03
C GLU A 104 -1.13 0.01 -3.61
N GLU A 105 -0.59 -1.21 -3.62
CA GLU A 105 -1.32 -2.40 -4.06
C GLU A 105 -2.53 -2.69 -3.16
N TYR A 106 -2.36 -2.55 -1.84
CA TYR A 106 -3.44 -2.74 -0.87
C TYR A 106 -4.62 -1.79 -1.15
N TYR A 107 -4.36 -0.50 -1.37
CA TYR A 107 -5.42 0.47 -1.69
C TYR A 107 -6.11 0.15 -3.01
N LYS A 108 -5.37 -0.25 -4.05
CA LYS A 108 -5.98 -0.67 -5.34
C LYS A 108 -6.91 -1.86 -5.17
N VAL A 109 -6.56 -2.82 -4.30
CA VAL A 109 -7.43 -3.97 -4.01
C VAL A 109 -8.70 -3.52 -3.29
N ILE A 110 -8.60 -2.60 -2.34
CA ILE A 110 -9.78 -2.02 -1.67
C ILE A 110 -10.70 -1.33 -2.67
N ASP A 111 -10.16 -0.48 -3.55
CA ASP A 111 -10.95 0.23 -4.56
C ASP A 111 -11.69 -0.76 -5.47
N ASN A 112 -10.99 -1.80 -5.94
CA ASN A 112 -11.61 -2.86 -6.74
C ASN A 112 -12.73 -3.60 -5.97
N ILE A 113 -12.58 -3.83 -4.67
CA ILE A 113 -13.62 -4.47 -3.86
C ILE A 113 -14.86 -3.57 -3.78
N ILE A 114 -14.67 -2.27 -3.59
CA ILE A 114 -15.76 -1.27 -3.55
C ILE A 114 -16.47 -1.24 -4.91
N ASP A 115 -15.73 -1.13 -6.01
CA ASP A 115 -16.29 -1.11 -7.37
C ASP A 115 -17.13 -2.36 -7.67
N VAL A 116 -16.63 -3.54 -7.29
CA VAL A 116 -17.39 -4.80 -7.46
C VAL A 116 -18.66 -4.81 -6.62
N PHE A 117 -18.62 -4.26 -5.40
CA PHE A 117 -19.79 -4.18 -4.55
C PHE A 117 -20.85 -3.25 -5.14
N ASP A 118 -20.45 -2.08 -5.62
CA ASP A 118 -21.35 -1.11 -6.26
C ASP A 118 -21.99 -1.68 -7.53
N LEU A 119 -21.21 -2.37 -8.37
CA LEU A 119 -21.72 -3.06 -9.55
C LEU A 119 -22.76 -4.13 -9.21
N ARG A 120 -22.56 -4.89 -8.13
CA ARG A 120 -23.55 -5.88 -7.67
C ARG A 120 -24.85 -5.20 -7.24
N MET A 121 -24.75 -4.10 -6.47
CA MET A 121 -25.92 -3.38 -6.00
C MET A 121 -26.71 -2.75 -7.17
N GLN A 122 -26.02 -2.22 -8.17
CA GLN A 122 -26.64 -1.76 -9.42
C GLN A 122 -27.32 -2.90 -10.17
N SER A 123 -26.67 -4.06 -10.29
CA SER A 123 -27.25 -5.24 -10.93
C SER A 123 -28.56 -5.68 -10.26
N GLU A 124 -28.59 -5.72 -8.92
CA GLU A 124 -29.80 -6.06 -8.17
C GLU A 124 -30.93 -5.05 -8.40
N THR A 125 -30.57 -3.76 -8.48
CA THR A 125 -31.53 -2.69 -8.76
C THR A 125 -32.13 -2.83 -10.16
N TYR A 126 -31.29 -3.04 -11.17
CA TYR A 126 -31.76 -3.26 -12.54
C TYR A 126 -32.63 -4.50 -12.67
N GLN A 127 -32.31 -5.58 -11.94
CA GLN A 127 -33.13 -6.79 -11.94
C GLN A 127 -34.54 -6.51 -11.40
N LYS A 128 -34.66 -5.77 -10.29
CA LYS A 128 -35.97 -5.35 -9.76
C LYS A 128 -36.75 -4.50 -10.76
N THR A 129 -36.10 -3.52 -11.39
CA THR A 129 -36.74 -2.67 -12.40
C THR A 129 -37.23 -3.48 -13.60
N ILE A 130 -36.48 -4.49 -14.05
CA ILE A 130 -36.90 -5.38 -15.14
C ILE A 130 -38.16 -6.16 -14.72
N GLU A 131 -38.20 -6.70 -13.51
CA GLU A 131 -39.36 -7.43 -13.00
C GLU A 131 -40.61 -6.56 -12.93
N GLU A 132 -40.49 -5.32 -12.43
CA GLU A 132 -41.57 -4.33 -12.39
C GLU A 132 -42.10 -4.01 -13.81
N LEU A 133 -41.19 -3.72 -14.76
CA LEU A 133 -41.55 -3.42 -16.14
C LEU A 133 -42.22 -4.62 -16.84
N LEU A 134 -41.78 -5.85 -16.56
CA LEU A 134 -42.40 -7.06 -17.08
C LEU A 134 -43.83 -7.22 -16.56
N GLU A 135 -44.06 -6.95 -15.28
CA GLU A 135 -45.39 -7.01 -14.69
C GLU A 135 -46.32 -5.94 -15.27
N GLU A 136 -45.82 -4.71 -15.43
CA GLU A 136 -46.56 -3.62 -16.07
C GLU A 136 -46.92 -3.96 -17.53
N ASN A 137 -45.96 -4.50 -18.30
CA ASN A 137 -46.20 -4.93 -19.68
C ASN A 137 -47.31 -5.99 -19.75
N LYS A 138 -47.30 -6.95 -18.81
CA LYS A 138 -48.34 -7.99 -18.72
C LYS A 138 -49.71 -7.37 -18.44
N LYS A 139 -49.80 -6.41 -17.51
CA LYS A 139 -51.04 -5.67 -17.22
C LYS A 139 -51.55 -4.93 -18.45
N LEU A 140 -50.69 -4.19 -19.14
CA LEU A 140 -51.04 -3.46 -20.37
C LEU A 140 -51.53 -4.41 -21.47
N ARG A 141 -50.87 -5.55 -21.68
CA ARG A 141 -51.31 -6.57 -22.65
C ARG A 141 -52.71 -7.10 -22.32
N ASN A 142 -53.04 -7.29 -21.05
CA ASN A 142 -54.37 -7.71 -20.63
C ASN A 142 -55.42 -6.64 -20.95
N VAL A 143 -55.14 -5.38 -20.61
CA VAL A 143 -56.03 -4.25 -20.94
C VAL A 143 -56.26 -4.15 -22.46
N VAL A 144 -55.21 -4.28 -23.27
CA VAL A 144 -55.35 -4.27 -24.73
C VAL A 144 -56.25 -5.41 -25.22
N LYS A 145 -56.07 -6.63 -24.69
CA LYS A 145 -56.94 -7.77 -25.03
C LYS A 145 -58.40 -7.51 -24.67
N GLU A 146 -58.66 -6.99 -23.47
CA GLU A 146 -60.02 -6.64 -23.02
C GLU A 146 -60.65 -5.60 -23.94
N LYS A 147 -59.93 -4.52 -24.26
CA LYS A 147 -60.40 -3.49 -25.19
C LYS A 147 -60.66 -4.05 -26.58
N GLN A 148 -59.84 -4.97 -27.07
CA GLN A 148 -60.06 -5.63 -28.36
C GLN A 148 -61.34 -6.47 -28.36
N ILE A 149 -61.63 -7.18 -27.27
CA ILE A 149 -62.89 -7.92 -27.10
C ILE A 149 -64.08 -6.95 -27.12
N THR A 150 -64.00 -5.84 -26.38
CA THR A 150 -65.05 -4.82 -26.37
C THR A 150 -65.32 -4.25 -27.76
N ILE A 151 -64.25 -3.89 -28.51
CA ILE A 151 -64.36 -3.39 -29.88
C ILE A 151 -65.03 -4.42 -30.79
N ASN A 152 -64.64 -5.69 -30.69
CA ASN A 152 -65.22 -6.76 -31.52
C ASN A 152 -66.73 -6.93 -31.23
N ASN A 153 -67.14 -6.88 -29.96
CA ASN A 153 -68.55 -6.97 -29.56
C ASN A 153 -69.36 -5.79 -30.09
N LEU A 154 -68.87 -4.55 -29.92
CA LEU A 154 -69.51 -3.34 -30.44
C LEU A 154 -69.64 -3.37 -31.97
N ASN A 155 -68.61 -3.84 -32.68
CA ASN A 155 -68.66 -4.01 -34.13
C ASN A 155 -69.72 -5.02 -34.58
N ASN A 156 -69.91 -6.10 -33.83
CA ASN A 156 -70.93 -7.11 -34.11
C ASN A 156 -72.34 -6.55 -33.84
N GLU A 157 -72.54 -5.80 -32.75
CA GLU A 157 -73.81 -5.12 -32.47
C GLU A 157 -74.16 -4.08 -33.55
N LEU A 158 -73.19 -3.27 -33.99
CA LEU A 158 -73.36 -2.31 -35.08
C LEU A 158 -73.76 -2.98 -36.40
N LYS A 159 -73.18 -4.14 -36.72
CA LYS A 159 -73.56 -4.93 -37.91
C LYS A 159 -75.01 -5.42 -37.79
N SER A 160 -75.39 -5.97 -36.64
CA SER A 160 -76.77 -6.42 -36.38
C SER A 160 -77.78 -5.28 -36.46
N TYR A 161 -77.45 -4.11 -35.90
CA TYR A 161 -78.32 -2.93 -35.94
C TYR A 161 -78.53 -2.39 -37.37
N LYS A 162 -77.49 -2.42 -38.21
CA LYS A 162 -77.60 -2.06 -39.63
C LYS A 162 -78.51 -3.01 -40.42
N ILE A 163 -78.51 -4.30 -40.10
CA ILE A 163 -79.39 -5.30 -40.73
C ILE A 163 -80.85 -5.04 -40.37
N ILE A 164 -81.14 -4.67 -39.12
CA ILE A 164 -82.50 -4.36 -38.65
C ILE A 164 -83.05 -3.09 -39.31
N LYS A 165 -82.21 -2.05 -39.50
CA LYS A 165 -82.63 -0.79 -40.16
C LYS A 165 -82.86 -0.90 -41.68
N LEU A 166 -82.41 -1.97 -42.32
CA LEU A 166 -82.57 -2.22 -43.76
C LEU A 166 -83.80 -3.10 -44.08
N ARG A 167 -84.52 -3.58 -43.06
CA ARG A 167 -85.83 -4.22 -43.18
C ARG A 167 -86.92 -3.22 -42.84
#